data_AF-A0A6J4Y1A8-F1
#
_entry.id   AF-A0A6J4Y1A8-F1
#
_cell.length_a   1.000
_cell.length_b   1.000
_cell.length_c   1.000
_cell.angle_alpha   90.00
_cell.angle_beta   90.00
_cell.angle_gamma   90.00
#
_symmetry.space_group_name_H-M   'P 1'
#
loop_
_entity.id
_entity.type
_entity.pdbx_description
1 polymer ?
#
loop_
_entity_poly.entity_id
_entity_poly.type
_entity_poly.pdbx_seq_one_letter_code
_entity_poly.pdbx_strand_id
1 'polypeptide(L)' 'MSIDELTGGSRRKEVSGVRNRIAIELVKGHGVALAEVARRVGVSTSAISKIIKRARQ' A
#
# COMPACT_ATOMS: atom_id res chain seq x y z
N MET A 1 12.68 4.47 -9.75
CA MET A 1 11.90 3.90 -8.65
C MET A 1 12.41 2.50 -8.38
N SER A 2 13.17 2.33 -7.30
CA SER A 2 13.71 1.02 -6.90
C SER A 2 12.82 0.34 -5.85
N ILE A 3 12.88 -0.98 -5.72
CA ILE A 3 12.10 -1.75 -4.72
C ILE A 3 12.33 -1.22 -3.30
N ASP A 4 13.55 -0.77 -2.99
CA ASP A 4 13.91 -0.15 -1.70
C ASP A 4 13.19 1.17 -1.41
N GLU A 5 12.87 1.97 -2.46
CA GLU A 5 12.10 3.21 -2.26
C GLU A 5 10.63 2.93 -1.93
N LEU A 6 10.10 1.77 -2.32
CA LEU A 6 8.76 1.34 -1.94
C LEU A 6 8.68 0.96 -0.46
N THR A 7 9.72 0.32 0.08
CA THR A 7 9.76 -0.15 1.47
C THR A 7 10.19 0.93 2.46
N GLY A 8 11.03 1.88 2.04
CA GLY A 8 11.37 3.06 2.84
C GLY A 8 10.20 4.03 2.90
N GLY A 9 9.74 4.43 4.09
CA GLY A 9 8.54 5.26 4.36
C GLY A 9 8.47 6.67 3.75
N SER A 10 9.17 6.91 2.64
CA SER A 10 9.10 8.10 1.79
C SER A 10 7.65 8.46 1.46
N ARG A 11 7.31 9.73 1.70
CA ARG A 11 6.00 10.35 1.43
C ARG A 11 5.95 11.03 0.07
N ARG A 12 6.98 10.87 -0.77
CA ARG A 12 6.97 11.42 -2.14
C ARG A 12 5.71 10.94 -2.85
N LYS A 13 4.96 11.88 -3.46
CA LYS A 13 3.63 11.62 -4.05
C LYS A 13 3.63 10.43 -5.01
N GLU A 14 4.69 10.28 -5.80
CA GLU A 14 4.86 9.18 -6.76
C GLU A 14 4.94 7.82 -6.07
N VAL A 15 5.76 7.70 -5.02
CA VAL A 15 5.91 6.47 -4.24
C VAL A 15 4.60 6.11 -3.52
N SER A 16 3.89 7.12 -2.99
CA SER A 16 2.58 6.92 -2.37
C SER A 16 1.52 6.45 -3.36
N GLY A 17 1.54 6.93 -4.61
CA GLY A 17 0.58 6.53 -5.64
C GLY A 17 0.73 5.07 -6.03
N VAL A 18 1.98 4.61 -6.22
CA VAL A 18 2.24 3.21 -6.56
C VAL A 18 1.91 2.26 -5.40
N ARG A 19 2.24 2.63 -4.15
CA ARG A 19 1.81 1.85 -2.96
C ARG A 19 0.30 1.71 -2.90
N ASN A 20 -0.45 2.77 -3.21
CA ASN A 20 -1.91 2.71 -3.19
C ASN A 20 -2.43 1.71 -4.22
N ARG A 21 -1.92 1.77 -5.46
CA ARG A 21 -2.35 0.86 -6.53
C ARG A 21 -2.04 -0.60 -6.16
N ILE A 22 -0.84 -0.89 -5.69
CA ILE A 22 -0.43 -2.24 -5.26
C ILE A 22 -1.30 -2.73 -4.10
N ALA A 23 -1.52 -1.88 -3.09
CA ALA A 23 -2.32 -2.26 -1.93
C ALA A 23 -3.78 -2.54 -2.31
N ILE A 24 -4.37 -1.74 -3.20
CA ILE A 24 -5.74 -1.94 -3.68
C ILE A 24 -5.84 -3.25 -4.45
N GLU A 25 -4.90 -3.53 -5.35
CA GLU A 25 -4.89 -4.75 -6.16
C GLU A 25 -4.75 -6.01 -5.29
N LEU A 26 -3.79 -6.01 -4.35
CA LEU A 26 -3.59 -7.16 -3.47
C LEU A 26 -4.80 -7.44 -2.57
N VAL A 27 -5.46 -6.40 -2.07
CA VAL A 27 -6.62 -6.57 -1.18
C VAL A 27 -7.90 -6.91 -1.96
N LYS A 28 -8.22 -6.15 -3.01
CA LYS A 28 -9.48 -6.29 -3.76
C LYS A 28 -9.41 -7.35 -4.85
N GLY A 29 -8.29 -7.45 -5.57
CA GLY A 29 -8.09 -8.40 -6.67
C GLY A 29 -7.68 -9.78 -6.18
N HIS A 30 -6.88 -9.87 -5.12
CA HIS A 30 -6.30 -11.14 -4.65
C HIS A 30 -6.72 -11.57 -3.23
N GLY A 31 -7.54 -10.78 -2.52
CA GLY A 31 -8.04 -11.14 -1.19
C GLY A 31 -6.96 -11.23 -0.10
N VAL A 32 -5.79 -10.61 -0.31
CA VAL A 32 -4.67 -10.67 0.63
C VAL A 32 -5.00 -9.88 1.89
N ALA A 33 -4.68 -10.45 3.06
CA ALA A 33 -4.89 -9.81 4.36
C ALA A 33 -4.12 -8.47 4.47
N LEU A 34 -4.76 -7.46 5.07
CA LEU A 34 -4.17 -6.11 5.19
C LEU A 34 -2.79 -6.09 5.85
N ALA A 35 -2.58 -6.94 6.86
CA ALA A 35 -1.32 -7.05 7.58
C ALA A 35 -0.19 -7.62 6.70
N GLU A 36 -0.52 -8.54 5.79
CA GLU A 36 0.44 -9.10 4.85
C GLU A 36 0.81 -8.07 3.77
N VAL A 37 -0.18 -7.33 3.26
CA VAL A 37 0.07 -6.21 2.34
C VAL A 37 0.98 -5.17 2.99
N ALA A 38 0.68 -4.78 4.23
CA ALA A 38 1.46 -3.81 5.00
C ALA A 38 2.95 -4.17 5.09
N ARG A 39 3.26 -5.45 5.39
CA ARG A 39 4.64 -5.96 5.41
C ARG A 39 5.32 -5.85 4.06
N ARG A 40 4.64 -6.23 2.98
CA ARG A 40 5.20 -6.22 1.60
C ARG A 40 5.51 -4.82 1.10
N VAL A 41 4.66 -3.83 1.42
CA VAL A 41 4.85 -2.44 0.99
C VAL A 41 5.54 -1.54 2.03
N GLY A 42 6.00 -2.09 3.15
CA GLY A 42 6.78 -1.34 4.15
C GLY A 42 6.00 -0.23 4.87
N VAL A 43 4.71 -0.44 5.16
CA VAL A 43 3.87 0.53 5.89
C VAL A 43 3.08 -0.14 6.99
N SER A 44 2.40 0.63 7.84
CA SER A 44 1.52 0.07 8.86
C SER A 44 0.22 -0.49 8.27
N THR A 45 -0.37 -1.49 8.94
CA THR A 45 -1.71 -2.01 8.61
C THR A 45 -2.77 -0.91 8.62
N SER A 46 -2.65 0.08 9.52
CA SER A 46 -3.54 1.25 9.57
C SER A 46 -3.40 2.16 8.35
N ALA A 47 -2.21 2.27 7.76
CA ALA A 47 -2.01 2.98 6.50
C ALA A 47 -2.75 2.27 5.35
N ILE A 48 -2.64 0.95 5.26
CA ILE A 48 -3.38 0.16 4.26
C ILE A 48 -4.89 0.33 4.43
N SER A 49 -5.41 0.23 5.66
CA SER A 49 -6.85 0.44 5.93
C SER A 49 -7.33 1.82 5.44
N LYS A 50 -6.56 2.89 5.68
CA LYS A 50 -6.87 4.24 5.18
C LYS A 50 -6.85 4.30 3.64
N ILE A 51 -5.89 3.64 2.99
CA ILE A 51 -5.80 3.57 1.53
C ILE A 51 -7.06 2.89 0.97
N ILE A 52 -7.43 1.72 1.50
CA ILE A 52 -8.60 0.97 1.05
C ILE A 52 -9.90 1.74 1.30
N LYS A 53 -10.03 2.41 2.45
CA LYS A 53 -11.20 3.24 2.77
C LYS A 53 -11.35 4.41 1.80
N ARG A 54 -10.26 5.11 1.47
CA ARG A 54 -10.25 6.21 0.50
C ARG A 54 -10.56 5.74 -0.92
N ALA A 55 -10.14 4.53 -1.29
CA ALA A 55 -10.42 3.94 -2.60
C ALA A 55 -11.84 3.33 -2.73
N ARG A 56 -12.70 3.49 -1.72
CA ARG A 56 -14.14 3.16 -1.78
C ARG A 56 -15.02 4.41 -1.79
N GLN A 57 -14.43 5.60 -1.57
CA GLN A 57 -15.08 6.91 -1.69
C GLN A 57 -14.75 7.50 -3.05
#